data_AF-A0A1Q7AAN6-F1
#
_entry.id   AF-A0A1Q7AAN6-F1
#
_cell.length_a   1.000
_cell.length_b   1.000
_cell.length_c   1.000
_cell.angle_alpha   90.00
_cell.angle_beta   90.00
_cell.angle_gamma   90.00
#
_symmetry.space_group_name_H-M   'P 1'
#
loop_
_entity.id
_entity.type
_entity.pdbx_description
1 polymer ?
#
loop_
_entity_poly.entity_id
_entity_poly.type
_entity_poly.pdbx_seq_one_letter_code
_entity_poly.pdbx_strand_id
1 'polypeptide(L)'
;MAAPRAGARATALDPCTRGRYDFFGMTQSIAKKGRKTTRRSLWARVVARARKRPRWWRALLGTPTWLRVAAAVVIVASVSLSVNWVYQVYRKPTELFFPISGTLYKDPAQTWRAYGALFRRHSTPVMTPTLLAALAQVEGAGNPLVRTYWRLALTSEPFEIYRPASSAVGMYQITDGTFTEARHYCIHDHAVATDDAPWFSLRSCWFNGLYMRTVPSDAIELTSSYLDRRVSEALRGRPRAPTLRE
;
A
#
# COMPACT_ATOMS: atom_id res chain seq x y z
N MET A 1 17.14 56.10 -64.54
CA MET A 1 18.46 55.47 -64.35
C MET A 1 18.43 54.10 -64.98
N ALA A 2 19.50 53.80 -65.72
CA ALA A 2 19.90 52.59 -66.46
C ALA A 2 19.37 51.23 -65.94
N ALA A 3 19.31 50.14 -66.68
CA ALA A 3 19.39 49.77 -68.10
C ALA A 3 19.17 48.22 -68.14
N PRO A 4 18.84 47.61 -69.30
CA PRO A 4 18.22 46.28 -69.41
C PRO A 4 19.18 45.19 -69.96
N ARG A 5 18.71 43.93 -70.10
CA ARG A 5 18.95 42.92 -71.19
C ARG A 5 18.64 41.50 -70.66
N ALA A 6 17.78 40.64 -71.24
CA ALA A 6 17.45 40.21 -72.61
C ALA A 6 18.25 38.97 -73.11
N GLY A 7 17.50 37.99 -73.66
CA GLY A 7 17.94 36.93 -74.59
C GLY A 7 18.30 35.58 -73.92
N ALA A 8 17.65 34.42 -74.12
CA ALA A 8 17.03 33.73 -75.27
C ALA A 8 18.01 33.05 -76.26
N ARG A 9 17.63 31.82 -76.66
CA ARG A 9 18.13 30.88 -77.72
C ARG A 9 19.12 29.81 -77.23
N ALA A 10 18.92 28.49 -77.38
CA ALA A 10 18.38 27.58 -78.43
C ALA A 10 19.50 26.92 -79.28
N THR A 11 19.29 25.61 -79.56
CA THR A 11 19.91 24.72 -80.58
C THR A 11 21.41 24.38 -80.43
N ALA A 12 22.00 23.25 -80.83
CA ALA A 12 21.70 21.89 -81.32
C ALA A 12 22.83 21.51 -82.32
N LEU A 13 23.36 20.28 -82.26
CA LEU A 13 24.23 19.58 -83.27
C LEU A 13 25.69 20.11 -83.40
N ASP A 14 26.78 19.40 -83.68
CA ASP A 14 27.13 18.02 -84.12
C ASP A 14 28.70 17.85 -83.90
N PRO A 15 29.55 17.11 -84.65
CA PRO A 15 29.92 15.68 -84.59
C PRO A 15 31.46 15.38 -84.47
N CYS A 16 31.82 14.08 -84.55
CA CYS A 16 33.06 13.48 -85.10
C CYS A 16 34.42 13.48 -84.34
N THR A 17 35.01 12.26 -84.24
CA THR A 17 36.42 11.78 -84.49
C THR A 17 36.83 10.74 -83.43
N ARG A 18 37.09 9.43 -83.68
CA ARG A 18 37.92 8.62 -84.60
C ARG A 18 39.40 8.49 -84.20
N GLY A 19 39.84 7.26 -83.85
CA GLY A 19 41.24 6.76 -83.89
C GLY A 19 41.75 6.18 -82.55
N ARG A 20 41.87 4.84 -82.35
CA ARG A 20 43.01 3.92 -82.66
C ARG A 20 44.31 4.34 -81.92
N TYR A 21 45.02 3.50 -81.14
CA TYR A 21 45.79 2.31 -81.54
C TYR A 21 46.02 1.27 -80.41
N ASP A 22 46.29 0.04 -80.85
CA ASP A 22 46.63 -1.21 -80.14
C ASP A 22 48.01 -1.21 -79.45
N PHE A 23 48.23 -2.08 -78.44
CA PHE A 23 49.24 -3.17 -78.49
C PHE A 23 49.32 -4.02 -77.20
N PHE A 24 49.31 -5.34 -77.41
CA PHE A 24 50.10 -6.40 -76.74
C PHE A 24 49.87 -6.80 -75.27
N GLY A 25 49.74 -8.12 -75.06
CA GLY A 25 50.18 -8.76 -73.83
C GLY A 25 49.43 -10.01 -73.38
N MET A 26 49.34 -11.04 -74.23
CA MET A 26 48.95 -12.38 -73.81
C MET A 26 50.21 -13.18 -73.42
N THR A 27 50.27 -13.76 -72.23
CA THR A 27 50.83 -15.11 -71.99
C THR A 27 50.64 -15.57 -70.54
N GLN A 28 50.46 -16.88 -70.43
CA GLN A 28 49.93 -17.67 -69.33
C GLN A 28 50.95 -17.97 -68.23
N SER A 29 50.49 -18.36 -67.03
CA SER A 29 51.25 -19.28 -66.18
C SER A 29 50.44 -19.90 -65.01
N ILE A 30 50.23 -21.22 -65.12
CA ILE A 30 50.44 -22.26 -64.09
C ILE A 30 49.46 -22.41 -62.91
N ALA A 31 48.88 -23.61 -62.87
CA ALA A 31 48.08 -24.20 -61.80
C ALA A 31 48.84 -24.36 -60.46
N LYS A 32 48.13 -24.13 -59.33
CA LYS A 32 48.38 -24.85 -58.06
C LYS A 32 47.07 -25.19 -57.34
N LYS A 33 46.77 -26.49 -57.32
CA LYS A 33 45.71 -27.12 -56.53
C LYS A 33 46.27 -27.34 -55.12
N GLY A 34 45.89 -26.47 -54.17
CA GLY A 34 46.26 -26.59 -52.75
C GLY A 34 45.03 -26.80 -51.87
N ARG A 35 45.01 -27.93 -51.15
CA ARG A 35 43.97 -28.35 -50.18
C ARG A 35 43.49 -27.21 -49.29
N LYS A 36 42.20 -26.88 -49.33
CA LYS A 36 41.53 -26.14 -48.24
C LYS A 36 40.91 -27.16 -47.28
N THR A 37 41.57 -27.32 -46.14
CA THR A 37 41.11 -28.11 -45.01
C THR A 37 39.81 -27.52 -44.47
N THR A 38 38.73 -28.30 -44.51
CA THR A 38 37.46 -27.95 -43.86
C THR A 38 37.59 -28.07 -42.35
N ARG A 39 38.17 -27.06 -41.68
CA ARG A 39 37.90 -26.81 -40.26
C ARG A 39 36.48 -26.24 -40.15
N ARG A 40 35.48 -27.12 -40.24
CA ARG A 40 34.13 -26.80 -39.77
C ARG A 40 34.24 -26.51 -38.27
N SER A 41 34.18 -25.23 -37.92
CA SER A 41 34.38 -24.77 -36.55
C SER A 41 33.34 -25.42 -35.62
N LEU A 42 33.83 -26.06 -34.56
CA LEU A 42 33.00 -26.52 -33.44
C LEU A 42 32.17 -25.37 -32.85
N TRP A 43 32.68 -24.14 -32.96
CA TRP A 43 32.01 -22.89 -32.62
C TRP A 43 30.68 -22.66 -33.35
N ALA A 44 30.58 -23.02 -34.64
CA ALA A 44 29.32 -22.90 -35.37
C ALA A 44 28.22 -23.83 -34.81
N ARG A 45 28.60 -24.98 -34.23
CA ARG A 45 27.65 -25.91 -33.58
C ARG A 45 27.25 -25.45 -32.18
N VAL A 46 28.11 -24.73 -31.48
CA VAL A 46 27.83 -24.18 -30.14
C VAL A 46 26.87 -22.99 -30.22
N VAL A 47 27.08 -22.07 -31.18
CA VAL A 47 26.18 -20.92 -31.40
C VAL A 47 24.79 -21.38 -31.86
N ALA A 48 24.69 -22.44 -32.66
CA ALA A 48 23.40 -22.99 -33.10
C ALA A 48 22.59 -23.65 -31.96
N ARG A 49 23.23 -24.10 -30.86
CA ARG A 49 22.54 -24.68 -29.69
C ARG A 49 21.99 -23.62 -28.72
N ALA A 50 22.50 -22.39 -28.76
CA ALA A 50 22.10 -21.31 -27.85
C ALA A 50 20.76 -20.63 -28.22
N ARG A 51 20.23 -20.84 -29.44
CA ARG A 51 18.92 -20.33 -29.89
C ARG A 51 17.78 -21.34 -29.80
N LYS A 52 17.86 -22.31 -28.90
CA LYS A 52 16.67 -23.11 -28.56
C LYS A 52 15.75 -22.26 -27.70
N ARG A 53 14.84 -21.51 -28.37
CA ARG A 53 13.64 -20.96 -27.71
C ARG A 53 13.06 -22.09 -26.85
N PRO A 54 12.96 -21.89 -25.52
CA PRO A 54 12.63 -23.00 -24.65
C PRO A 54 11.25 -23.53 -24.99
N ARG A 55 11.02 -24.83 -24.77
CA ARG A 55 9.84 -25.56 -25.30
C ARG A 55 8.51 -24.87 -24.98
N TRP A 56 8.43 -24.17 -23.84
CA TRP A 56 7.28 -23.39 -23.44
C TRP A 56 6.94 -22.23 -24.41
N TRP A 57 7.91 -21.60 -25.07
CA TRP A 57 7.65 -20.58 -26.10
C TRP A 57 6.96 -21.14 -27.35
N ARG A 58 7.28 -22.38 -27.74
CA ARG A 58 6.64 -23.03 -28.89
C ARG A 58 5.22 -23.51 -28.54
N ALA A 59 5.01 -23.96 -27.31
CA ALA A 59 3.67 -24.26 -26.79
C ALA A 59 2.81 -22.98 -26.67
N LEU A 60 3.42 -21.86 -26.30
CA LEU A 60 2.78 -20.53 -26.30
C LEU A 60 2.52 -19.97 -27.70
N LEU A 61 3.18 -20.44 -28.75
CA LEU A 61 2.93 -20.02 -30.15
C LEU A 61 1.88 -20.89 -30.84
N GLY A 62 1.65 -22.12 -30.37
CA GLY A 62 0.63 -23.05 -30.88
C GLY A 62 -0.72 -23.01 -30.14
N THR A 63 -0.83 -22.26 -29.04
CA THR A 63 -2.09 -22.10 -28.30
C THR A 63 -3.03 -21.15 -29.05
N PRO A 64 -4.33 -21.48 -29.19
CA PRO A 64 -5.32 -20.57 -29.74
C PRO A 64 -5.31 -19.20 -29.04
N THR A 65 -5.45 -18.13 -29.80
CA THR A 65 -5.37 -16.75 -29.28
C THR A 65 -6.35 -16.49 -28.15
N TRP A 66 -7.55 -17.09 -28.22
CA TRP A 66 -8.58 -16.98 -27.18
C TRP A 66 -8.16 -17.61 -25.85
N LEU A 67 -7.42 -18.73 -25.85
CA LEU A 67 -6.88 -19.35 -24.64
C LEU A 67 -5.80 -18.47 -23.99
N ARG A 68 -4.99 -17.77 -24.80
CA ARG A 68 -3.99 -16.82 -24.28
C ARG A 68 -4.65 -15.60 -23.66
N VAL A 69 -5.69 -15.08 -24.30
CA VAL A 69 -6.48 -13.95 -23.77
C VAL A 69 -7.20 -14.38 -22.49
N ALA A 70 -7.84 -15.54 -22.46
CA ALA A 70 -8.49 -16.07 -21.27
C ALA A 70 -7.49 -16.27 -20.11
N ALA A 71 -6.34 -16.87 -20.38
CA ALA A 71 -5.28 -17.03 -19.38
C ALA A 71 -4.76 -15.67 -18.87
N ALA A 72 -4.56 -14.70 -19.75
CA ALA A 72 -4.16 -13.35 -19.37
C ALA A 72 -5.23 -12.67 -18.49
N VAL A 73 -6.51 -12.77 -18.84
CA VAL A 73 -7.63 -12.26 -18.05
C VAL A 73 -7.67 -12.91 -16.67
N VAL A 74 -7.51 -14.24 -16.58
CA VAL A 74 -7.49 -14.96 -15.30
C VAL A 74 -6.30 -14.52 -14.43
N ILE A 75 -5.11 -14.35 -15.02
CA ILE A 75 -3.92 -13.88 -14.29
C ILE A 75 -4.15 -12.46 -13.78
N VAL A 76 -4.62 -11.55 -14.64
CA VAL A 76 -4.92 -10.16 -14.26
C VAL A 76 -5.97 -10.13 -13.16
N ALA A 77 -7.08 -10.85 -13.32
CA ALA A 77 -8.13 -10.94 -12.31
C ALA A 77 -7.59 -11.48 -10.97
N SER A 78 -6.78 -12.54 -11.00
CA SER A 78 -6.19 -13.13 -9.79
C SER A 78 -5.22 -12.17 -9.08
N VAL A 79 -4.39 -11.46 -9.85
CA VAL A 79 -3.48 -10.43 -9.31
C VAL A 79 -4.29 -9.27 -8.72
N SER A 80 -5.30 -8.77 -9.43
CA SER A 80 -6.18 -7.71 -8.93
C SER A 80 -6.91 -8.14 -7.65
N LEU A 81 -7.42 -9.38 -7.59
CA LEU A 81 -8.09 -9.91 -6.41
C LEU A 81 -7.12 -10.03 -5.23
N SER A 82 -5.89 -10.49 -5.48
CA SER A 82 -4.86 -10.64 -4.46
C SER A 82 -4.40 -9.29 -3.93
N VAL A 83 -4.18 -8.30 -4.79
CA VAL A 83 -3.83 -6.92 -4.40
C VAL A 83 -4.97 -6.30 -3.61
N ASN A 84 -6.21 -6.44 -4.07
CA ASN A 84 -7.39 -5.99 -3.32
C ASN A 84 -7.49 -6.68 -1.95
N TRP A 85 -7.24 -7.99 -1.88
CA TRP A 85 -7.27 -8.74 -0.64
C TRP A 85 -6.22 -8.25 0.35
N VAL A 86 -4.95 -8.12 -0.08
CA VAL A 86 -3.86 -7.60 0.76
C VAL A 86 -4.18 -6.18 1.23
N TYR A 87 -4.71 -5.35 0.33
CA TYR A 87 -5.12 -4.00 0.65
C TYR A 87 -6.21 -3.97 1.73
N GLN A 88 -7.24 -4.82 1.62
CA GLN A 88 -8.31 -4.90 2.60
C GLN A 88 -7.86 -5.50 3.93
N VAL A 89 -6.98 -6.51 3.93
CA VAL A 89 -6.38 -7.05 5.16
C VAL A 89 -5.55 -6.00 5.88
N TYR A 90 -4.77 -5.21 5.15
CA TYR A 90 -3.97 -4.13 5.73
C TYR A 90 -4.85 -3.01 6.30
N ARG A 91 -5.89 -2.58 5.56
CA ARG A 91 -6.80 -1.51 6.01
C ARG A 91 -7.75 -1.96 7.12
N LYS A 92 -8.13 -3.24 7.15
CA LYS A 92 -9.20 -3.77 8.00
C LYS A 92 -8.82 -5.13 8.63
N PRO A 93 -7.72 -5.20 9.40
CA PRO A 93 -7.21 -6.47 9.95
C PRO A 93 -8.22 -7.18 10.86
N THR A 94 -9.15 -6.42 11.44
CA THR A 94 -10.19 -6.92 12.34
C THR A 94 -11.30 -7.72 11.66
N GLU A 95 -11.45 -7.62 10.33
CA GLU A 95 -12.46 -8.39 9.58
C GLU A 95 -12.14 -9.87 9.47
N LEU A 96 -10.86 -10.26 9.61
CA LEU A 96 -10.44 -11.65 9.68
C LEU A 96 -10.91 -12.36 10.96
N PHE A 97 -11.27 -11.60 12.00
CA PHE A 97 -11.70 -12.12 13.30
C PHE A 97 -13.23 -12.16 13.46
N PHE A 98 -13.99 -11.87 12.40
CA PHE A 98 -15.44 -11.90 12.40
C PHE A 98 -16.04 -13.20 13.00
N PRO A 99 -15.51 -14.41 12.73
CA PRO A 99 -16.08 -15.66 13.27
C PRO A 99 -16.00 -15.79 14.80
N ILE A 100 -15.13 -15.02 15.47
CA ILE A 100 -14.84 -15.16 16.92
C ILE A 100 -15.40 -13.96 17.71
N SER A 101 -15.80 -12.87 17.04
CA SER A 101 -16.25 -11.65 17.72
C SER A 101 -17.47 -11.86 18.64
N GLY A 102 -18.43 -12.70 18.25
CA GLY A 102 -19.64 -12.94 19.05
C GLY A 102 -19.42 -13.72 20.35
N THR A 103 -18.32 -14.46 20.50
CA THR A 103 -18.04 -15.24 21.71
C THR A 103 -17.30 -14.44 22.79
N LEU A 104 -16.91 -13.20 22.46
CA LEU A 104 -16.12 -12.33 23.32
C LEU A 104 -16.96 -11.35 24.14
N TYR A 105 -18.29 -11.33 23.94
CA TYR A 105 -19.20 -10.58 24.80
C TYR A 105 -19.13 -11.08 26.25
N LYS A 106 -19.17 -10.14 27.19
CA LYS A 106 -19.05 -10.41 28.61
C LYS A 106 -20.17 -9.70 29.36
N ASP A 107 -20.69 -10.39 30.37
CA ASP A 107 -21.53 -9.77 31.38
C ASP A 107 -20.68 -8.84 32.28
N PRO A 108 -21.28 -7.86 32.97
CA PRO A 108 -20.53 -6.89 33.78
C PRO A 108 -19.55 -7.54 34.78
N ALA A 109 -19.97 -8.62 35.44
CA ALA A 109 -19.12 -9.36 36.38
C ALA A 109 -17.97 -10.11 35.69
N GLN A 110 -18.17 -10.57 34.45
CA GLN A 110 -17.10 -11.18 33.65
C GLN A 110 -16.11 -10.12 33.14
N THR A 111 -16.61 -8.96 32.70
CA THR A 111 -15.80 -7.80 32.29
C THR A 111 -14.90 -7.36 33.45
N TRP A 112 -15.45 -7.23 34.66
CA TRP A 112 -14.67 -6.87 35.84
C TRP A 112 -13.62 -7.92 36.22
N ARG A 113 -13.98 -9.22 36.15
CA ARG A 113 -13.01 -10.30 36.40
C ARG A 113 -11.88 -10.32 35.39
N ALA A 114 -12.17 -10.07 34.11
CA ALA A 114 -11.18 -10.11 33.03
C ALA A 114 -10.26 -8.88 33.03
N TYR A 115 -10.82 -7.68 33.25
CA TYR A 115 -10.11 -6.43 33.00
C TYR A 115 -9.97 -5.52 34.24
N GLY A 116 -10.49 -5.92 35.40
CA GLY A 116 -10.49 -5.10 36.62
C GLY A 116 -9.10 -4.64 37.07
N ALA A 117 -8.07 -5.47 36.86
CA ALA A 117 -6.69 -5.07 37.13
C ALA A 117 -6.22 -3.95 36.18
N LEU A 118 -6.59 -4.02 34.90
CA LEU A 118 -6.26 -3.01 33.90
C LEU A 118 -7.03 -1.70 34.14
N PHE A 119 -8.32 -1.79 34.48
CA PHE A 119 -9.11 -0.61 34.86
C PHE A 119 -8.50 0.12 36.06
N ARG A 120 -8.00 -0.63 37.05
CA ARG A 120 -7.29 -0.03 38.18
C ARG A 120 -5.99 0.62 37.71
N ARG A 121 -5.12 -0.13 37.02
CA ARG A 121 -3.81 0.35 36.56
C ARG A 121 -3.89 1.65 35.75
N HIS A 122 -4.87 1.74 34.86
CA HIS A 122 -5.03 2.85 33.92
C HIS A 122 -6.12 3.85 34.32
N SER A 123 -6.52 3.85 35.59
CA SER A 123 -7.46 4.86 36.09
C SER A 123 -6.76 6.18 36.39
N THR A 124 -7.51 7.26 36.33
CA THR A 124 -7.11 8.58 36.82
C THR A 124 -8.08 9.03 37.93
N PRO A 125 -7.81 10.11 38.67
CA PRO A 125 -8.76 10.66 39.62
C PRO A 125 -10.13 11.01 39.00
N VAL A 126 -10.16 11.38 37.71
CA VAL A 126 -11.40 11.69 36.98
C VAL A 126 -11.99 10.42 36.36
N MET A 127 -11.17 9.60 35.71
CA MET A 127 -11.56 8.37 35.04
C MET A 127 -11.37 7.18 35.97
N THR A 128 -12.32 7.00 36.89
CA THR A 128 -12.28 5.94 37.90
C THR A 128 -12.39 4.54 37.27
N PRO A 129 -11.88 3.48 37.94
CA PRO A 129 -11.93 2.12 37.40
C PRO A 129 -13.35 1.63 37.11
N THR A 130 -14.31 2.00 37.96
CA THR A 130 -15.73 1.63 37.81
C THR A 130 -16.38 2.37 36.65
N LEU A 131 -16.04 3.64 36.43
CA LEU A 131 -16.48 4.39 35.25
C LEU A 131 -15.96 3.76 33.96
N LEU A 132 -14.68 3.39 33.93
CA LEU A 132 -14.07 2.70 32.78
C LEU A 132 -14.77 1.36 32.49
N ALA A 133 -15.04 0.56 33.54
CA ALA A 133 -15.77 -0.70 33.38
C ALA A 133 -17.21 -0.47 32.86
N ALA A 134 -17.90 0.56 33.34
CA ALA A 134 -19.24 0.90 32.89
C ALA A 134 -19.26 1.34 31.42
N LEU A 135 -18.32 2.19 31.01
CA LEU A 135 -18.15 2.60 29.62
C LEU A 135 -17.86 1.39 28.72
N ALA A 136 -16.95 0.50 29.12
CA ALA A 136 -16.64 -0.71 28.36
C ALA A 136 -17.87 -1.62 28.17
N GLN A 137 -18.78 -1.62 29.15
CA GLN A 137 -20.00 -2.40 29.08
C GLN A 137 -21.05 -1.76 28.16
N VAL A 138 -21.26 -0.44 28.26
CA VAL A 138 -22.26 0.28 27.46
C VAL A 138 -21.84 0.35 25.99
N GLU A 139 -20.56 0.56 25.71
CA GLU A 139 -20.06 0.77 24.34
C GLU A 139 -19.85 -0.56 23.58
N GLY A 140 -19.45 -1.62 24.28
CA GLY A 140 -19.09 -2.87 23.61
C GLY A 140 -19.31 -4.14 24.41
N ALA A 141 -20.05 -4.11 25.52
CA ALA A 141 -20.30 -5.26 26.38
C ALA A 141 -19.01 -6.04 26.73
N GLY A 142 -17.92 -5.33 27.02
CA GLY A 142 -16.62 -5.91 27.36
C GLY A 142 -15.94 -6.70 26.23
N ASN A 143 -16.38 -6.53 24.98
CA ASN A 143 -15.83 -7.19 23.81
C ASN A 143 -14.77 -6.32 23.13
N PRO A 144 -13.48 -6.71 23.14
CA PRO A 144 -12.42 -5.88 22.58
C PRO A 144 -12.40 -5.84 21.04
N LEU A 145 -13.18 -6.69 20.37
CA LEU A 145 -13.20 -6.78 18.91
C LEU A 145 -14.53 -6.35 18.28
N VAL A 146 -15.48 -5.86 19.09
CA VAL A 146 -16.80 -5.46 18.57
C VAL A 146 -16.69 -4.32 17.55
N ARG A 147 -17.63 -4.30 16.61
CA ARG A 147 -17.73 -3.28 15.55
C ARG A 147 -19.17 -2.82 15.44
N THR A 148 -19.35 -1.67 14.81
CA THR A 148 -20.67 -1.22 14.37
C THR A 148 -21.20 -2.11 13.23
N TYR A 149 -22.52 -2.07 13.03
CA TYR A 149 -23.16 -2.77 11.93
C TYR A 149 -22.65 -2.28 10.57
N TRP A 150 -22.76 -3.16 9.58
CA TRP A 150 -22.32 -2.87 8.22
C TRP A 150 -23.42 -2.19 7.42
N ARG A 151 -23.02 -1.25 6.57
CA ARG A 151 -23.94 -0.57 5.66
C ARG A 151 -23.33 -0.38 4.28
N LEU A 152 -24.21 -0.23 3.29
CA LEU A 152 -23.84 0.29 1.99
C LEU A 152 -23.55 1.79 2.14
N ALA A 153 -22.41 2.23 1.63
CA ALA A 153 -22.02 3.62 1.56
C ALA A 153 -21.94 4.05 0.09
N LEU A 154 -22.54 5.19 -0.23
CA LEU A 154 -22.45 5.78 -1.55
C LEU A 154 -21.15 6.59 -1.62
N THR A 155 -20.11 6.00 -2.21
CA THR A 155 -18.78 6.61 -2.36
C THR A 155 -18.20 6.26 -3.73
N SER A 156 -17.34 7.14 -4.25
CA SER A 156 -16.54 6.91 -5.45
C SER A 156 -15.33 5.99 -5.22
N GLU A 157 -14.99 5.66 -3.97
CA GLU A 157 -13.94 4.67 -3.68
C GLU A 157 -14.50 3.23 -3.77
N PRO A 158 -14.00 2.39 -4.70
CA PRO A 158 -14.55 1.05 -4.94
C PRO A 158 -14.54 0.14 -3.70
N PHE A 159 -13.59 0.35 -2.79
CA PHE A 159 -13.39 -0.48 -1.59
C PHE A 159 -14.18 0.00 -0.37
N GLU A 160 -14.93 1.10 -0.49
CA GLU A 160 -15.69 1.68 0.62
C GLU A 160 -17.20 1.55 0.44
N ILE A 161 -17.65 0.96 -0.68
CA ILE A 161 -19.07 0.72 -1.00
C ILE A 161 -19.75 -0.11 0.09
N TYR A 162 -19.05 -1.09 0.67
CA TYR A 162 -19.51 -1.87 1.80
C TYR A 162 -18.54 -1.69 2.96
N ARG A 163 -18.98 -0.98 4.00
CA ARG A 163 -18.16 -0.69 5.17
C ARG A 163 -18.97 -0.62 6.46
N PRO A 164 -18.33 -0.76 7.63
CA PRO A 164 -18.97 -0.47 8.89
C PRO A 164 -19.55 0.94 8.92
N ALA A 165 -20.67 1.12 9.61
CA ALA A 165 -21.35 2.41 9.70
C ALA A 165 -20.42 3.51 10.24
N SER A 166 -19.50 3.12 11.13
CA SER A 166 -18.44 3.95 11.71
C SER A 166 -17.11 3.19 11.78
N SER A 167 -15.98 3.91 11.87
CA SER A 167 -14.66 3.33 12.16
C SER A 167 -14.46 2.94 13.62
N ALA A 168 -15.49 3.08 14.46
CA ALA A 168 -15.51 2.63 15.84
C ALA A 168 -15.18 1.13 15.97
N VAL A 169 -14.24 0.82 16.86
CA VAL A 169 -13.76 -0.55 17.15
C VAL A 169 -13.59 -0.76 18.66
N GLY A 170 -13.90 -1.98 19.08
CA GLY A 170 -13.54 -2.53 20.37
C GLY A 170 -14.43 -2.06 21.50
N MET A 171 -14.05 -2.41 22.74
CA MET A 171 -14.95 -2.29 23.89
C MET A 171 -15.30 -0.85 24.28
N TYR A 172 -14.60 0.14 23.72
CA TYR A 172 -14.87 1.57 23.89
C TYR A 172 -15.25 2.27 22.58
N GLN A 173 -15.52 1.52 21.51
CA GLN A 173 -15.95 2.07 20.21
C GLN A 173 -15.05 3.20 19.68
N ILE A 174 -13.73 3.09 19.89
CA ILE A 174 -12.78 4.16 19.54
C ILE A 174 -12.70 4.29 18.02
N THR A 175 -13.01 5.48 17.50
CA THR A 175 -12.92 5.80 16.07
C THR A 175 -11.47 6.03 15.63
N ASP A 176 -11.21 6.00 14.32
CA ASP A 176 -9.87 6.29 13.78
C ASP A 176 -9.37 7.68 14.22
N GLY A 177 -10.23 8.70 14.16
CA GLY A 177 -9.87 10.08 14.55
C GLY A 177 -9.57 10.19 16.04
N THR A 178 -10.42 9.62 16.89
CA THR A 178 -10.18 9.59 18.35
C THR A 178 -8.90 8.83 18.67
N PHE A 179 -8.60 7.73 17.97
CA PHE A 179 -7.38 6.96 18.18
C PHE A 179 -6.12 7.76 17.81
N THR A 180 -6.15 8.49 16.69
CA THR A 180 -5.05 9.36 16.28
C THR A 180 -4.75 10.44 17.31
N GLU A 181 -5.77 10.95 18.00
CA GLU A 181 -5.59 11.95 19.05
C GLU A 181 -5.18 11.31 20.39
N ALA A 182 -5.88 10.27 20.83
CA ALA A 182 -5.68 9.63 22.13
C ALA A 182 -4.29 9.00 22.28
N ARG A 183 -3.66 8.52 21.19
CA ARG A 183 -2.31 7.96 21.23
C ARG A 183 -1.23 8.98 21.61
N HIS A 184 -1.52 10.28 21.63
CA HIS A 184 -0.58 11.27 22.14
C HIS A 184 -0.48 11.27 23.67
N TYR A 185 -1.39 10.57 24.34
CA TYR A 185 -1.46 10.50 25.79
C TYR A 185 -1.19 9.09 26.33
N CYS A 186 -0.74 9.01 27.57
CA CYS A 186 -0.52 7.78 28.32
C CYS A 186 -0.70 8.05 29.82
N ILE A 187 -0.73 6.99 30.62
CA ILE A 187 -0.91 7.09 32.07
C ILE A 187 0.34 6.65 32.80
N HIS A 188 0.85 7.55 33.64
CA HIS A 188 1.92 7.28 34.61
C HIS A 188 1.40 7.60 36.00
N ASP A 189 1.44 6.63 36.92
CA ASP A 189 1.03 6.79 38.31
C ASP A 189 -0.37 7.44 38.47
N HIS A 190 -1.35 6.97 37.68
CA HIS A 190 -2.72 7.51 37.62
C HIS A 190 -2.84 8.97 37.14
N ALA A 191 -1.79 9.53 36.55
CA ALA A 191 -1.79 10.87 35.96
C ALA A 191 -1.55 10.79 34.44
N VAL A 192 -2.20 11.69 33.69
CA VAL A 192 -2.04 11.74 32.24
C VAL A 192 -0.76 12.48 31.87
N ALA A 193 0.05 11.85 31.02
CA ALA A 193 1.20 12.45 30.36
C ALA A 193 0.96 12.61 28.85
N THR A 194 1.83 13.39 28.20
CA THR A 194 1.83 13.65 26.75
C THR A 194 3.15 13.19 26.13
N ASP A 195 3.12 12.88 24.84
CA ASP A 195 4.30 12.59 24.03
C ASP A 195 5.12 13.84 23.64
N ASP A 196 4.62 15.05 23.93
CA ASP A 196 5.34 16.31 23.71
C ASP A 196 6.57 16.51 24.63
N ALA A 197 6.66 15.71 25.69
CA ALA A 197 7.78 15.81 26.63
C ALA A 197 9.09 15.31 25.97
N PRO A 198 10.26 15.83 26.37
CA PRO A 198 11.54 15.44 25.75
C PRO A 198 11.70 13.92 25.70
N TRP A 199 12.26 13.41 24.61
CA TRP A 199 12.35 11.97 24.41
C TRP A 199 13.05 11.26 25.56
N PHE A 200 13.97 11.87 26.30
CA PHE A 200 14.68 11.24 27.43
C PHE A 200 13.92 11.28 28.77
N SER A 201 12.77 11.94 28.83
CA SER A 201 11.96 11.98 30.05
C SER A 201 11.25 10.65 30.25
N LEU A 202 11.46 10.05 31.42
CA LEU A 202 10.79 8.80 31.82
C LEU A 202 9.26 8.98 31.97
N ARG A 203 8.78 10.22 32.11
CA ARG A 203 7.36 10.56 32.20
C ARG A 203 6.72 10.83 30.84
N SER A 204 7.49 10.84 29.76
CA SER A 204 6.95 10.96 28.40
C SER A 204 6.22 9.67 28.02
N CYS A 205 5.39 9.75 26.99
CA CYS A 205 4.74 8.57 26.45
C CYS A 205 5.62 7.91 25.38
N TRP A 206 6.08 6.70 25.66
CA TRP A 206 6.95 5.96 24.77
C TRP A 206 6.17 4.84 24.08
N PHE A 207 6.44 4.63 22.80
CA PHE A 207 5.86 3.52 22.01
C PHE A 207 4.35 3.57 21.80
N ASN A 208 3.68 4.69 22.05
CA ASN A 208 2.24 4.84 21.79
C ASN A 208 1.83 4.61 20.32
N GLY A 209 2.77 4.72 19.38
CA GLY A 209 2.56 4.34 17.98
C GLY A 209 2.24 2.86 17.77
N LEU A 210 2.51 2.00 18.77
CA LEU A 210 2.21 0.57 18.76
C LEU A 210 0.86 0.22 19.42
N TYR A 211 0.14 1.21 19.97
CA TYR A 211 -1.13 0.96 20.62
C TYR A 211 -2.16 0.39 19.64
N MET A 212 -3.03 -0.48 20.16
CA MET A 212 -4.09 -1.12 19.37
C MET A 212 -5.43 -1.00 20.07
N ARG A 213 -6.45 -0.48 19.38
CA ARG A 213 -7.84 -0.38 19.90
C ARG A 213 -8.47 -1.71 20.30
N THR A 214 -7.93 -2.81 19.77
CA THR A 214 -8.39 -4.17 20.00
C THR A 214 -7.69 -4.87 21.17
N VAL A 215 -6.63 -4.27 21.70
CA VAL A 215 -5.93 -4.79 22.88
C VAL A 215 -6.55 -4.14 24.12
N PRO A 216 -7.13 -4.90 25.06
CA PRO A 216 -7.83 -4.32 26.21
C PRO A 216 -6.99 -3.33 27.02
N SER A 217 -5.72 -3.61 27.25
CA SER A 217 -4.83 -2.71 28.01
C SER A 217 -4.73 -1.33 27.34
N ASP A 218 -4.34 -1.32 26.07
CA ASP A 218 -4.16 -0.09 25.28
C ASP A 218 -5.48 0.66 25.14
N ALA A 219 -6.58 -0.05 24.87
CA ALA A 219 -7.90 0.56 24.74
C ALA A 219 -8.37 1.23 26.04
N ILE A 220 -8.07 0.64 27.21
CA ILE A 220 -8.37 1.26 28.51
C ILE A 220 -7.53 2.51 28.70
N GLU A 221 -6.21 2.43 28.50
CA GLU A 221 -5.29 3.55 28.69
C GLU A 221 -5.58 4.73 27.74
N LEU A 222 -5.85 4.43 26.46
CA LEU A 222 -6.29 5.41 25.47
C LEU A 222 -7.58 6.10 25.92
N THR A 223 -8.57 5.34 26.40
CA THR A 223 -9.86 5.89 26.79
C THR A 223 -9.76 6.75 28.03
N SER A 224 -9.06 6.27 29.07
CA SER A 224 -8.92 7.02 30.32
C SER A 224 -8.11 8.29 30.13
N SER A 225 -6.97 8.22 29.45
CA SER A 225 -6.14 9.40 29.18
C SER A 225 -6.87 10.43 28.31
N TYR A 226 -7.53 9.99 27.24
CA TYR A 226 -8.29 10.87 26.36
C TYR A 226 -9.43 11.58 27.08
N LEU A 227 -10.26 10.83 27.80
CA LEU A 227 -11.43 11.41 28.46
C LEU A 227 -11.02 12.33 29.63
N ASP A 228 -9.98 11.99 30.39
CA ASP A 228 -9.45 12.86 31.44
C ASP A 228 -8.98 14.21 30.87
N ARG A 229 -8.29 14.20 29.73
CA ARG A 229 -7.91 15.40 28.97
C ARG A 229 -9.12 16.20 28.51
N ARG A 230 -10.13 15.55 27.92
CA ARG A 230 -11.35 16.22 27.47
C ARG A 230 -12.16 16.84 28.61
N VAL A 231 -12.28 16.15 29.74
CA VAL A 231 -12.93 16.71 30.93
C VAL A 231 -12.14 17.91 31.46
N SER A 232 -10.82 17.79 31.56
CA SER A 232 -9.94 18.88 32.00
C SER A 232 -10.07 20.12 31.09
N GLU A 233 -10.11 19.93 29.77
CA GLU A 233 -10.30 21.01 28.79
C GLU A 233 -11.68 21.66 28.91
N ALA A 234 -12.74 20.86 29.02
CA ALA A 234 -14.11 21.34 29.19
C ALA A 234 -14.28 22.16 30.49
N LEU A 235 -13.59 21.77 31.57
CA LEU A 235 -13.63 22.50 32.84
C LEU A 235 -12.84 23.80 32.82
N ARG A 236 -11.72 23.88 32.09
CA ARG A 236 -10.95 25.14 31.93
C ARG A 236 -11.73 26.21 31.18
N GLY A 237 -12.59 25.80 30.24
CA GLY A 237 -13.45 26.71 29.48
C GLY A 237 -14.66 27.23 30.25
N ARG A 238 -14.96 26.71 31.45
CA ARG A 238 -16.07 27.19 32.28
C ARG A 238 -15.63 28.37 33.16
N PRO A 239 -16.36 29.50 33.13
CA PRO A 239 -16.22 30.52 34.16
C PRO A 239 -16.47 29.88 35.54
N ARG A 240 -15.60 30.14 36.52
CA ARG A 240 -15.87 29.71 37.89
C ARG A 240 -17.18 30.36 38.34
N ALA A 241 -18.15 29.54 38.74
CA ALA A 241 -19.36 30.05 39.36
C ALA A 241 -18.95 30.92 40.58
N PRO A 242 -19.57 32.09 40.79
CA PRO A 242 -19.30 32.88 41.98
C PRO A 242 -19.62 32.02 43.20
N THR A 243 -18.61 31.80 44.04
CA THR A 243 -18.79 31.20 45.35
C THR A 243 -19.76 32.07 46.13
N LEU A 244 -20.96 31.56 46.41
CA LEU A 244 -21.86 32.15 47.39
C LEU A 244 -21.11 32.14 48.74
N ARG A 245 -20.74 33.33 49.21
CA ARG A 245 -20.29 33.51 50.58
C ARG A 245 -21.54 33.40 51.46
N GLU A 246 -21.59 32.36 52.27
CA GLU A 246 -22.46 32.31 53.45
C GLU A 246 -21.94 33.28 54.53
#